data_AF-A0A6N4DD66-F1
#
_entry.id   AF-A0A6N4DD66-F1
#
_cell.length_a   1.000
_cell.length_b   1.000
_cell.length_c   1.000
_cell.angle_alpha   90.00
_cell.angle_beta   90.00
_cell.angle_gamma   90.00
#
_symmetry.space_group_name_H-M   'P 1'
#
loop_
_entity.id
_entity.type
_entity.pdbx_description
1 polymer ?
#
loop_
_entity_poly.entity_id
_entity_poly.type
_entity_poly.pdbx_seq_one_letter_code
_entity_poly.pdbx_strand_id
1 'polypeptide(L)'
;DADRYYQLAVNHSSRNNQILERYATWLLEQGRNADALRMIERRAQQPQLSAQYLWLEVQLAQYTQNTAKQRQFGELLLERFPQSQQAEQYRQLTN
;
A
#
# COMPACT_ATOMS: atom_id res chain seq x y z
N ASP A 1 -7.46 -20.68 3.86
CA ASP A 1 -6.52 -19.84 3.09
C ASP A 1 -6.87 -18.38 3.13
N ALA A 2 -5.90 -17.54 3.52
CA ALA A 2 -6.05 -16.09 3.60
C ALA A 2 -6.38 -15.46 2.22
N ASP A 3 -5.76 -15.96 1.15
CA ASP A 3 -6.01 -15.52 -0.23
C ASP A 3 -7.49 -15.59 -0.60
N ARG A 4 -8.12 -16.76 -0.40
CA ARG A 4 -9.54 -16.98 -0.68
C ARG A 4 -10.44 -16.07 0.15
N TYR A 5 -10.10 -15.87 1.42
CA TYR A 5 -10.83 -14.94 2.30
C TYR A 5 -10.79 -13.51 1.75
N TYR A 6 -9.61 -13.02 1.39
CA TYR A 6 -9.47 -11.68 0.84
C TYR A 6 -10.17 -11.53 -0.51
N GLN A 7 -10.07 -12.52 -1.39
CA GLN A 7 -10.76 -12.51 -2.69
C GLN A 7 -12.28 -12.39 -2.53
N LEU A 8 -12.87 -13.16 -1.62
CA LEU A 8 -14.29 -13.03 -1.29
C LEU A 8 -14.59 -11.63 -0.74
N ALA A 9 -13.78 -11.14 0.20
CA ALA A 9 -13.97 -9.85 0.83
C ALA A 9 -13.90 -8.67 -0.17
N VAL A 10 -12.94 -8.66 -1.10
CA VAL A 10 -12.85 -7.62 -2.13
C VAL A 10 -13.92 -7.76 -3.22
N ASN A 11 -14.45 -8.96 -3.47
CA ASN A 11 -15.55 -9.14 -4.40
C ASN A 11 -16.88 -8.63 -3.82
N HIS A 12 -17.13 -8.88 -2.53
CA HIS A 12 -18.34 -8.42 -1.84
C HIS A 12 -18.26 -6.95 -1.39
N SER A 13 -17.07 -6.41 -1.15
CA SER A 13 -16.84 -5.05 -0.65
C SER A 13 -15.68 -4.39 -1.38
N SER A 14 -15.83 -4.29 -2.71
CA SER A 14 -14.80 -3.80 -3.64
C SER A 14 -14.28 -2.39 -3.38
N ARG A 15 -14.99 -1.61 -2.55
CA ARG A 15 -14.59 -0.26 -2.12
C ARG A 15 -14.21 -0.16 -0.65
N ASN A 16 -13.99 -1.27 0.06
CA ASN A 16 -13.49 -1.18 1.42
C ASN A 16 -11.97 -0.96 1.42
N ASN A 17 -11.55 0.27 1.71
CA ASN A 17 -10.15 0.67 1.80
C ASN A 17 -9.30 -0.26 2.66
N GLN A 18 -9.81 -0.65 3.83
CA GLN A 18 -9.06 -1.49 4.75
C GLN A 18 -8.86 -2.91 4.21
N ILE A 19 -9.83 -3.46 3.49
CA ILE A 19 -9.71 -4.79 2.90
C ILE A 19 -8.71 -4.77 1.75
N LEU A 20 -8.77 -3.75 0.88
CA LEU A 20 -7.82 -3.57 -0.21
C LEU A 20 -6.39 -3.39 0.32
N GLU A 21 -6.21 -2.54 1.32
CA GLU A 21 -4.90 -2.30 1.95
C GLU A 21 -4.36 -3.57 2.62
N ARG A 22 -5.17 -4.27 3.43
CA ARG A 22 -4.75 -5.52 4.10
C ARG A 22 -4.41 -6.62 3.10
N TYR A 23 -5.18 -6.75 2.02
CA TYR A 23 -4.90 -7.76 1.01
C TYR A 23 -3.62 -7.41 0.23
N ALA A 24 -3.42 -6.15 -0.14
CA ALA A 24 -2.17 -5.69 -0.77
C ALA A 24 -0.95 -5.97 0.11
N THR A 25 -1.04 -5.69 1.42
CA THR A 25 0.03 -6.01 2.38
C THR A 25 0.33 -7.50 2.39
N TRP A 26 -0.70 -8.34 2.55
CA TRP A 26 -0.53 -9.79 2.56
C TRP A 26 0.09 -10.29 1.23
N LEU A 27 -0.34 -9.74 0.09
CA LEU A 27 0.23 -10.10 -1.22
C LEU A 27 1.71 -9.73 -1.34
N LEU A 28 2.13 -8.56 -0.84
CA LEU A 28 3.56 -8.20 -0.79
C LEU A 28 4.37 -9.15 0.10
N GLU A 29 3.84 -9.54 1.26
CA GLU A 29 4.47 -10.53 2.14
C GLU A 29 4.64 -11.90 1.45
N GLN A 30 3.76 -12.25 0.52
CA GLN A 30 3.88 -13.46 -0.32
C GLN A 30 4.74 -13.26 -1.58
N GLY A 31 5.36 -12.08 -1.78
CA GLY A 31 6.13 -11.74 -2.98
C GLY A 31 5.28 -11.53 -4.25
N ARG A 32 3.94 -11.45 -4.11
CA ARG A 32 2.98 -11.29 -5.21
C ARG A 32 2.77 -9.82 -5.57
N ASN A 33 3.85 -9.14 -5.95
CA ASN A 33 3.87 -7.69 -6.17
C ASN A 33 2.88 -7.21 -7.24
N ALA A 34 2.72 -7.96 -8.34
CA ALA A 34 1.77 -7.62 -9.40
C ALA A 34 0.31 -7.64 -8.92
N ASP A 35 -0.02 -8.56 -8.02
CA ASP A 35 -1.38 -8.65 -7.46
C ASP A 35 -1.62 -7.54 -6.44
N ALA A 36 -0.61 -7.22 -5.63
CA ALA A 36 -0.65 -6.10 -4.71
C ALA A 36 -0.88 -4.77 -5.45
N LEU A 37 -0.21 -4.57 -6.59
CA LEU A 37 -0.40 -3.39 -7.44
C LEU A 37 -1.85 -3.24 -7.88
N ARG A 38 -2.50 -4.33 -8.33
CA ARG A 38 -3.93 -4.31 -8.72
C ARG A 38 -4.85 -3.89 -7.57
N MET A 39 -4.52 -4.27 -6.33
CA MET A 39 -5.31 -3.87 -5.17
C MET A 39 -5.12 -2.39 -4.85
N ILE A 40 -3.89 -1.88 -5.00
CA ILE A 40 -3.56 -0.47 -4.81
C ILE A 40 -4.19 0.42 -5.89
N GLU A 41 -4.20 0.00 -7.15
CA GLU A 41 -4.90 0.73 -8.22
C GLU A 41 -6.40 0.88 -7.93
N ARG A 42 -7.06 -0.17 -7.40
CA ARG A 42 -8.45 -0.09 -6.95
C ARG A 42 -8.61 0.83 -5.76
N ARG A 43 -7.65 0.80 -4.83
CA ARG A 43 -7.64 1.64 -3.63
C ARG A 43 -7.45 3.12 -3.93
N ALA A 44 -6.63 3.45 -4.94
CA ALA A 44 -6.33 4.80 -5.39
C ALA A 44 -7.57 5.55 -5.94
N GLN A 45 -8.62 4.82 -6.32
CA GLN A 45 -9.91 5.41 -6.73
C GLN A 45 -10.68 6.06 -5.56
N GLN A 46 -10.14 6.01 -4.33
CA GLN A 46 -10.80 6.52 -3.14
C GLN A 46 -9.99 7.63 -2.48
N PRO A 47 -10.65 8.73 -2.06
CA PRO A 47 -9.96 9.97 -1.67
C PRO A 47 -9.27 9.89 -0.30
N GLN A 48 -9.59 8.88 0.52
CA GLN A 48 -9.06 8.79 1.87
C GLN A 48 -7.59 8.35 1.85
N LEU A 49 -6.71 9.12 2.48
CA LEU A 49 -5.33 8.72 2.72
C LEU A 49 -5.22 7.94 4.04
N SER A 50 -4.34 6.95 4.06
CA SER A 50 -3.89 6.27 5.28
C SER A 50 -2.38 6.11 5.23
N ALA A 51 -1.72 6.02 6.38
CA ALA A 51 -0.30 5.73 6.45
C ALA A 51 0.04 4.41 5.73
N GLN A 52 -0.83 3.40 5.88
CA GLN A 52 -0.69 2.11 5.23
C GLN A 52 -0.76 2.22 3.71
N TYR A 53 -1.73 2.95 3.16
CA TYR A 53 -1.86 3.15 1.71
C TYR A 53 -0.63 3.84 1.12
N LEU A 54 -0.18 4.95 1.73
CA LEU A 54 1.00 5.68 1.25
C LEU A 54 2.26 4.81 1.31
N TRP A 55 2.40 3.98 2.34
CA TRP A 55 3.50 3.04 2.44
C TRP A 55 3.46 1.94 1.37
N LEU A 56 2.28 1.39 1.09
CA LEU A 56 2.11 0.40 0.02
C LEU A 56 2.50 1.00 -1.35
N GLU A 57 2.15 2.26 -1.61
CA GLU A 57 2.60 2.99 -2.80
C GLU A 57 4.13 3.14 -2.85
N VAL A 58 4.79 3.44 -1.73
CA VAL A 58 6.27 3.50 -1.65
C VAL A 58 6.90 2.13 -1.97
N GLN A 59 6.40 1.06 -1.36
CA GLN A 59 6.92 -0.31 -1.56
C GLN A 59 6.74 -0.77 -3.02
N LEU A 60 5.58 -0.50 -3.63
CA LEU A 60 5.31 -0.85 -5.02
C LEU A 60 6.08 0.04 -6.01
N ALA A 61 6.32 1.30 -5.67
CA ALA A 61 7.17 2.17 -6.46
C ALA A 61 8.61 1.66 -6.52
N GLN A 62 9.13 1.10 -5.41
CA GLN A 62 10.45 0.45 -5.40
C GLN A 62 10.48 -0.78 -6.33
N TYR A 63 9.44 -1.64 -6.26
CA TYR A 63 9.32 -2.80 -7.14
C TYR A 63 9.25 -2.42 -8.63
N THR A 64 8.56 -1.34 -8.96
CA THR A 64 8.43 -0.83 -10.33
C THR A 64 9.58 0.09 -10.76
N GLN A 65 10.62 0.23 -9.93
CA GLN A 65 11.77 1.10 -10.14
C GLN A 65 11.39 2.57 -10.39
N ASN A 66 10.23 3.00 -9.88
CA ASN A 66 9.72 4.36 -10.01
C ASN A 66 10.15 5.21 -8.81
N THR A 67 11.41 5.64 -8.83
CA THR A 67 12.03 6.44 -7.76
C THR A 67 11.31 7.77 -7.51
N ALA A 68 10.72 8.36 -8.55
CA ALA A 68 9.92 9.59 -8.43
C ALA A 68 8.67 9.38 -7.58
N LYS A 69 7.88 8.33 -7.87
CA LYS A 69 6.70 7.97 -7.06
C LYS A 69 7.10 7.56 -5.64
N GLN A 70 8.17 6.79 -5.50
CA GLN A 70 8.67 6.37 -4.19
C GLN A 70 8.93 7.59 -3.30
N ARG A 71 9.65 8.59 -3.82
CA ARG A 71 9.93 9.83 -3.09
C ARG A 71 8.66 10.62 -2.80
N GLN A 72 7.80 10.82 -3.81
CA GLN A 72 6.57 11.59 -3.68
C GLN A 72 5.66 11.03 -2.56
N PHE A 73 5.39 9.72 -2.58
CA PHE A 73 4.51 9.12 -1.57
C PHE A 73 5.19 9.02 -0.21
N GLY A 74 6.52 8.84 -0.16
CA GLY A 74 7.28 8.83 1.07
C GLY A 74 7.32 10.20 1.76
N GLU A 75 7.51 11.28 1.00
CA GLU A 75 7.42 12.65 1.53
C GLU A 75 6.00 12.94 2.06
N LEU A 76 4.96 12.56 1.30
CA LEU A 76 3.58 12.71 1.75
C LEU A 76 3.27 11.88 3.01
N LEU A 77 3.87 10.70 3.13
CA LEU A 77 3.76 9.84 4.32
C LEU A 77 4.38 10.52 5.55
N LEU A 78 5.55 11.12 5.40
CA LEU A 78 6.20 11.88 6.47
C LEU A 78 5.40 13.13 6.85
N GLU A 79 4.83 13.83 5.88
CA GLU A 79 4.04 15.05 6.10
C GLU A 79 2.73 14.74 6.83
N ARG A 80 1.98 13.72 6.37
CA ARG A 80 0.62 13.44 6.87
C ARG A 80 0.59 12.54 8.09
N PHE A 81 1.56 11.62 8.22
CA PHE A 81 1.58 10.61 9.28
C PHE A 81 2.97 10.47 9.92
N PRO A 82 3.59 11.57 10.42
CA PRO A 82 4.99 11.59 10.87
C PRO A 82 5.32 10.65 12.04
N GLN A 83 4.30 10.26 12.83
CA GLN A 83 4.43 9.39 14.01
C GLN A 83 4.01 7.93 13.71
N SER A 84 3.63 7.62 12.47
CA SER A 84 3.24 6.27 12.09
C SER A 84 4.46 5.36 11.99
N GLN A 85 4.25 4.06 12.25
CA GLN A 85 5.27 3.04 12.05
C GLN A 85 5.78 3.04 10.60
N GLN A 86 4.89 3.28 9.63
CA GLN A 86 5.21 3.37 8.21
C GLN A 86 6.13 4.54 7.88
N ALA A 87 5.90 5.71 8.48
CA ALA A 87 6.79 6.85 8.31
C ALA A 87 8.19 6.55 8.87
N GLU A 88 8.27 5.86 10.01
CA GLU A 88 9.54 5.42 10.57
C GLU A 88 10.26 4.41 9.67
N GLN A 89 9.53 3.44 9.10
CA GLN A 89 10.07 2.51 8.10
C GLN A 89 10.61 3.23 6.87
N TYR A 90 9.92 4.27 6.38
CA TYR A 90 10.40 5.05 5.25
C TYR A 90 11.68 5.82 5.58
N ARG A 91 11.80 6.44 6.76
CA ARG A 91 13.04 7.11 7.18
C ARG A 91 14.23 6.14 7.18
N GLN A 92 14.02 4.94 7.71
CA GLN A 92 15.05 3.90 7.75
C GLN A 92 15.44 3.40 6.36
N LEU A 93 14.51 3.42 5.39
CA LEU A 93 14.78 3.08 3.99
C LEU A 93 15.63 4.14 3.27
N THR A 94 15.54 5.41 3.68
CA THR A 94 16.20 6.54 3.01
C THR A 94 17.47 7.05 3.68
N ASN A 95 17.75 6.61 4.91
CA ASN A 95 18.97 6.90 5.64
C ASN A 95 20.10 5.96 5.19
#